data_AF-A0A7X7P273-F1
#
_entry.id   AF-A0A7X7P273-F1
#
_cell.length_a   1.000
_cell.length_b   1.000
_cell.length_c   1.000
_cell.angle_alpha   90.00
_cell.angle_beta   90.00
_cell.angle_gamma   90.00
#
_symmetry.space_group_name_H-M   'P 1'
#
loop_
_entity.id
_entity.type
_entity.pdbx_description
1 polymer ?
#
loop_
_entity_poly.entity_id
_entity_poly.type
_entity_poly.pdbx_seq_one_letter_code
_entity_poly.pdbx_strand_id
1 'polypeptide(L)'
;MSSSKSKLERWEHRLKKVFDEIDVEFEAEAASGKFGRKPARHPARPPAGSTSNREDDGLFDIGAAFTVGIGSKHGPGYVVQARIATLETLPPGTQKKFEKAVARRLKEKLPDAFPGVNLHVDLDGHVYKIHGDLSLGSL
;
A
#
# COMPACT_ATOMS: atom_id res chain seq x y z
N MET A 1 29.44 4.34 -10.63
CA MET A 1 29.72 4.23 -9.18
C MET A 1 28.50 3.62 -8.52
N SER A 2 28.58 2.37 -8.05
CA SER A 2 27.47 1.73 -7.35
C SER A 2 27.40 2.30 -5.94
N SER A 3 26.52 3.29 -5.73
CA SER A 3 26.19 3.73 -4.37
C SER A 3 25.46 2.60 -3.67
N SER A 4 26.05 2.04 -2.62
CA SER A 4 25.34 1.14 -1.72
C SER A 4 24.12 1.89 -1.17
N LYS A 5 22.90 1.42 -1.44
CA LYS A 5 21.66 1.97 -0.87
C LYS A 5 21.85 2.19 0.63
N SER A 6 21.40 3.32 1.17
CA SER A 6 21.33 3.58 2.61
C SER A 6 20.39 2.59 3.32
N LYS A 7 20.47 2.53 4.65
CA LYS A 7 19.51 1.73 5.46
C LYS A 7 18.07 2.13 5.20
N LEU A 8 17.82 3.44 5.07
CA LEU A 8 16.50 3.97 4.76
C LEU A 8 16.03 3.52 3.38
N GLU A 9 16.87 3.63 2.35
CA GLU A 9 16.50 3.16 1.01
C GLU A 9 16.22 1.65 0.96
N ARG A 10 16.93 0.85 1.76
CA ARG A 10 16.65 -0.59 1.89
C ARG A 10 15.31 -0.85 2.61
N TRP A 11 15.04 -0.10 3.67
CA TRP A 11 13.76 -0.13 4.37
C TRP A 11 12.59 0.23 3.44
N GLU A 12 12.66 1.38 2.78
CA GLU A 12 11.65 1.87 1.83
C GLU A 12 11.45 0.89 0.68
N HIS A 13 12.54 0.36 0.11
CA HIS A 13 12.45 -0.61 -0.97
C HIS A 13 11.77 -1.91 -0.55
N ARG A 14 12.02 -2.37 0.67
CA ARG A 14 11.39 -3.56 1.24
C ARG A 14 9.90 -3.31 1.52
N LEU A 15 9.54 -2.17 2.09
CA LEU A 15 8.15 -1.77 2.30
C LEU A 15 7.41 -1.64 0.95
N LYS A 16 8.03 -1.00 -0.03
CA LYS A 16 7.51 -0.90 -1.39
C LYS A 16 7.24 -2.28 -2.00
N LYS A 17 8.14 -3.25 -1.82
CA LYS A 17 7.93 -4.60 -2.33
C LYS A 17 6.65 -5.25 -1.76
N VAL A 18 6.35 -5.01 -0.48
CA VAL A 18 5.09 -5.48 0.13
C VAL A 18 3.88 -4.86 -0.58
N PHE A 19 3.90 -3.55 -0.84
CA PHE A 19 2.84 -2.87 -1.57
C PHE A 19 2.70 -3.38 -3.01
N ASP A 20 3.81 -3.53 -3.72
CA ASP A 20 3.83 -4.04 -5.10
C ASP A 20 3.28 -5.47 -5.20
N GLU A 21 3.50 -6.32 -4.18
CA GLU A 21 2.92 -7.67 -4.10
C GLU A 21 1.41 -7.63 -3.85
N ILE A 22 0.96 -6.75 -2.94
CA ILE A 22 -0.47 -6.56 -2.65
C ILE A 22 -1.20 -6.05 -3.88
N ASP A 23 -0.62 -5.09 -4.61
CA ASP A 23 -1.17 -4.57 -5.86
C ASP A 23 -1.38 -5.67 -6.90
N VAL A 24 -0.37 -6.52 -7.13
CA VAL A 24 -0.45 -7.66 -8.06
C VAL A 24 -1.56 -8.62 -7.67
N GLU A 25 -1.70 -8.93 -6.38
CA GLU A 25 -2.77 -9.79 -5.88
C GLU A 25 -4.16 -9.18 -6.17
N PHE A 26 -4.35 -7.89 -5.91
CA PHE A 26 -5.62 -7.22 -6.19
C PHE A 26 -5.92 -7.10 -7.68
N GLU A 27 -4.91 -6.83 -8.53
CA GLU A 27 -5.08 -6.83 -9.99
C GLU A 27 -5.51 -8.20 -10.52
N ALA A 28 -4.89 -9.26 -10.01
CA ALA A 28 -5.25 -10.63 -10.37
C ALA A 28 -6.67 -10.98 -9.89
N GLU A 29 -7.03 -10.63 -8.66
CA GLU A 29 -8.39 -10.83 -8.14
C GLU A 29 -9.43 -10.04 -8.96
N ALA A 30 -9.13 -8.80 -9.35
CA ALA A 30 -9.98 -7.98 -10.21
C ALA A 30 -10.14 -8.56 -11.63
N ALA A 31 -9.06 -9.08 -12.22
CA ALA A 31 -9.09 -9.73 -13.52
C ALA A 31 -9.89 -11.04 -13.52
N SER A 32 -9.87 -11.77 -12.39
CA SER A 32 -10.61 -13.04 -12.23
C SER A 32 -12.13 -12.90 -12.13
N GLY A 33 -12.66 -11.67 -12.04
CA GLY A 33 -14.10 -11.41 -11.90
C GLY A 33 -14.66 -11.71 -10.51
N LYS A 34 -13.83 -12.02 -9.50
CA LYS A 34 -14.25 -12.27 -8.11
C LYS A 34 -15.04 -11.11 -7.48
N PHE A 35 -14.87 -9.90 -8.00
CA PHE A 35 -15.58 -8.70 -7.54
C PHE A 35 -16.80 -8.34 -8.40
N GLY A 36 -17.22 -9.20 -9.33
CA GLY A 36 -18.26 -8.89 -10.32
C GLY A 36 -17.68 -8.12 -11.50
N ARG A 37 -18.27 -6.98 -11.87
CA ARG A 37 -17.77 -6.13 -12.96
C ARG A 37 -16.52 -5.37 -12.50
N LYS A 38 -15.37 -5.62 -13.15
CA LYS A 38 -14.14 -4.83 -12.94
C LYS A 38 -14.42 -3.36 -13.33
N PRO A 39 -14.19 -2.38 -12.44
CA PRO A 39 -14.24 -0.97 -12.81
C PRO A 39 -13.23 -0.69 -13.93
N ALA A 40 -13.60 0.14 -14.90
CA ALA A 40 -12.63 0.58 -15.90
C ALA A 40 -11.52 1.36 -15.22
N ARG A 41 -10.27 1.05 -15.59
CA ARG A 41 -9.12 1.86 -15.19
C ARG A 41 -9.29 3.29 -15.69
N HIS A 42 -8.80 4.26 -14.93
CA HIS A 42 -8.73 5.64 -15.37
C HIS A 42 -8.04 5.74 -16.76
N PRO A 43 -8.61 6.45 -17.75
CA PRO A 43 -8.07 6.49 -19.12
C PRO A 43 -6.62 6.97 -19.23
N ALA A 44 -6.22 7.91 -18.37
CA ALA A 44 -4.86 8.43 -18.31
C ALA A 44 -3.85 7.49 -17.62
N ARG A 45 -4.27 6.36 -17.04
CA ARG A 45 -3.37 5.42 -16.38
C ARG A 45 -2.89 4.34 -17.37
N PRO A 46 -1.59 4.05 -17.42
CA PRO A 46 -1.05 2.94 -18.19
C PRO A 46 -1.56 1.56 -17.72
N PRO A 47 -1.45 0.51 -18.57
CA PRO A 47 -1.66 -0.88 -18.17
C PRO A 47 -0.88 -1.30 -16.93
N ALA A 48 -1.45 -2.19 -16.10
CA ALA A 48 -0.76 -2.73 -14.94
C ALA A 48 0.58 -3.36 -15.35
N GLY A 49 1.66 -3.01 -14.66
CA GLY A 49 3.03 -3.47 -14.95
C GLY A 49 3.72 -2.84 -16.15
N SER A 50 3.24 -1.69 -16.65
CA SER A 50 3.87 -0.95 -17.74
C SER A 50 4.75 0.22 -17.28
N THR A 51 4.69 0.60 -16.00
CA THR A 51 5.56 1.62 -15.40
C THR A 51 6.55 0.98 -14.41
N SER A 52 7.58 1.74 -14.04
CA SER A 52 8.53 1.34 -13.01
C SER A 52 7.96 1.44 -11.58
N ASN A 53 6.82 2.12 -11.41
CA ASN A 53 6.13 2.27 -10.14
C ASN A 53 4.66 1.87 -10.29
N ARG A 54 4.26 0.78 -9.62
CA ARG A 54 2.91 0.22 -9.74
C ARG A 54 1.82 1.17 -9.25
N GLU A 55 2.14 2.07 -8.31
CA GLU A 55 1.24 3.15 -7.86
C GLU A 55 0.79 4.08 -9.00
N ASP A 56 1.53 4.10 -10.13
CA ASP A 56 1.26 4.94 -11.30
C ASP A 56 0.55 4.19 -12.44
N ASP A 57 0.40 2.86 -12.36
CA ASP A 57 -0.26 2.05 -13.39
C ASP A 57 -1.37 1.15 -12.86
N GLY A 58 -2.08 0.47 -13.75
CA GLY A 58 -3.18 -0.39 -13.31
C GLY A 58 -4.37 0.37 -12.72
N LEU A 59 -5.31 -0.40 -12.17
CA LEU A 59 -6.54 0.02 -11.55
C LEU A 59 -6.32 0.50 -10.11
N PHE A 60 -5.33 -0.04 -9.40
CA PHE A 60 -5.11 0.29 -8.00
C PHE A 60 -3.91 1.23 -7.83
N ASP A 61 -4.01 2.07 -6.81
CA ASP A 61 -2.96 2.95 -6.35
C ASP A 61 -2.77 2.63 -4.87
N ILE A 62 -1.73 1.84 -4.58
CA ILE A 62 -1.46 1.29 -3.25
C ILE A 62 -0.01 1.61 -2.85
N GLY A 63 0.13 2.40 -1.79
CA GLY A 63 1.43 2.81 -1.27
C GLY A 63 1.32 3.35 0.14
N ALA A 64 2.35 4.08 0.57
CA ALA A 64 2.29 4.80 1.82
C ALA A 64 3.20 6.04 1.84
N ALA A 65 2.83 7.01 2.68
CA ALA A 65 3.62 8.21 2.90
C ALA A 65 3.99 8.34 4.38
N PHE A 66 5.28 8.56 4.65
CA PHE A 66 5.76 8.81 6.01
C PHE A 66 5.14 10.10 6.57
N THR A 67 4.81 10.07 7.85
CA THR A 67 4.34 11.21 8.63
C THR A 67 5.00 11.22 10.01
N VAL A 68 5.32 12.41 10.50
CA VAL A 68 5.77 12.64 11.88
C VAL A 68 4.64 12.48 12.91
N GLY A 69 3.38 12.38 12.47
CA GLY A 69 2.27 12.00 13.34
C GLY A 69 1.68 13.10 14.22
N ILE A 70 1.80 14.36 13.86
CA ILE A 70 1.13 15.46 14.59
C ILE A 70 -0.39 15.23 14.56
N GLY A 71 -1.02 15.12 15.75
CA GLY A 71 -2.46 14.84 15.89
C GLY A 71 -2.87 13.37 15.72
N SER A 72 -1.90 12.48 15.53
CA SER A 72 -2.13 11.03 15.46
C SER A 72 -2.36 10.41 16.84
N LYS A 73 -3.20 9.38 16.91
CA LYS A 73 -3.30 8.53 18.11
C LYS A 73 -2.07 7.64 18.34
N HIS A 74 -1.34 7.33 17.26
CA HIS A 74 -0.24 6.36 17.25
C HIS A 74 1.14 7.01 17.02
N GLY A 75 1.19 8.33 16.77
CA GLY A 75 2.43 9.06 16.53
C GLY A 75 2.98 8.88 15.11
N PRO A 76 4.32 8.91 14.94
CA PRO A 76 4.99 8.74 13.66
C PRO A 76 4.65 7.41 12.98
N GLY A 77 4.67 7.39 11.65
CA GLY A 77 4.31 6.19 10.90
C GLY A 77 4.16 6.45 9.42
N TYR A 78 3.65 5.46 8.70
CA TYR A 78 3.31 5.58 7.29
C TYR A 78 1.80 5.58 7.13
N VAL A 79 1.23 6.64 6.58
CA VAL A 79 -0.18 6.67 6.20
C VAL A 79 -0.34 5.84 4.95
N VAL A 80 -1.20 4.83 5.00
CA VAL A 80 -1.49 3.94 3.88
C VAL A 80 -2.36 4.68 2.87
N GLN A 81 -1.91 4.71 1.63
CA GLN A 81 -2.67 5.19 0.49
C GLN A 81 -3.17 3.97 -0.26
N ALA A 82 -4.49 3.83 -0.39
CA ALA A 82 -5.10 2.70 -1.07
C ALA A 82 -6.33 3.20 -1.81
N ARG A 83 -6.25 3.35 -3.13
CA ARG A 83 -7.33 3.91 -3.96
C ARG A 83 -7.59 3.06 -5.19
N ILE A 84 -8.86 3.00 -5.61
CA ILE A 84 -9.24 2.47 -6.92
C ILE A 84 -9.22 3.64 -7.91
N ALA A 85 -8.25 3.65 -8.82
CA ALA A 85 -8.04 4.69 -9.81
C ALA A 85 -8.96 4.51 -11.02
N THR A 86 -10.24 4.86 -10.84
CA THR A 86 -11.28 4.84 -11.88
C THR A 86 -12.01 6.18 -11.97
N LEU A 87 -12.62 6.46 -13.13
CA LEU A 87 -13.61 7.54 -13.30
C LEU A 87 -15.05 7.06 -13.08
N GLU A 88 -15.26 5.75 -12.95
CA GLU A 88 -16.59 5.20 -12.69
C GLU A 88 -17.07 5.57 -11.28
N THR A 89 -18.37 5.81 -11.14
CA THR A 89 -18.99 5.93 -9.83
C THR A 89 -18.98 4.58 -9.13
N LEU A 90 -18.19 4.46 -8.08
CA LEU A 90 -18.13 3.25 -7.26
C LEU A 90 -19.34 3.18 -6.33
N PRO A 91 -19.92 1.98 -6.09
CA PRO A 91 -20.95 1.81 -5.08
C PRO A 91 -20.49 2.32 -3.71
N PRO A 92 -21.38 2.90 -2.90
CA PRO A 92 -21.04 3.39 -1.57
C PRO A 92 -20.30 2.34 -0.72
N GLY A 93 -19.18 2.73 -0.13
CA GLY A 93 -18.38 1.86 0.72
C GLY A 93 -17.42 0.90 0.00
N THR A 94 -17.41 0.84 -1.34
CA THR A 94 -16.45 0.03 -2.10
C THR A 94 -15.01 0.42 -1.79
N GLN A 95 -14.73 1.72 -1.82
CA GLN A 95 -13.43 2.29 -1.47
C GLN A 95 -13.00 1.92 -0.03
N LYS A 96 -13.90 2.05 0.96
CA LYS A 96 -13.62 1.65 2.35
C LYS A 96 -13.38 0.14 2.52
N LYS A 97 -14.11 -0.69 1.77
CA LYS A 97 -13.89 -2.15 1.74
C LYS A 97 -12.52 -2.49 1.16
N PHE A 98 -12.11 -1.77 0.11
CA PHE A 98 -10.79 -1.92 -0.50
C PHE A 98 -9.68 -1.51 0.47
N GLU A 99 -9.76 -0.33 1.08
CA GLU A 99 -8.80 0.13 2.11
C GLU A 99 -8.67 -0.88 3.26
N LYS A 100 -9.79 -1.42 3.76
CA LYS A 100 -9.79 -2.46 4.79
C LYS A 100 -9.13 -3.76 4.32
N ALA A 101 -9.32 -4.14 3.06
CA ALA A 101 -8.71 -5.33 2.48
C ALA A 101 -7.19 -5.16 2.32
N VAL A 102 -6.74 -4.00 1.88
CA VAL A 102 -5.31 -3.63 1.84
C VAL A 102 -4.70 -3.67 3.24
N ALA A 103 -5.34 -3.01 4.22
CA ALA A 103 -4.88 -3.02 5.61
C ALA A 103 -4.75 -4.45 6.17
N ARG A 104 -5.68 -5.35 5.84
CA ARG A 104 -5.60 -6.76 6.23
C ARG A 104 -4.39 -7.45 5.60
N ARG A 105 -4.16 -7.28 4.29
CA ARG A 105 -2.99 -7.88 3.61
C ARG A 105 -1.67 -7.34 4.15
N LEU A 106 -1.62 -6.06 4.53
CA LEU A 106 -0.46 -5.48 5.20
C LEU A 106 -0.21 -6.13 6.57
N LYS A 107 -1.26 -6.37 7.38
CA LYS A 107 -1.13 -7.09 8.66
C LYS A 107 -0.56 -8.50 8.49
N GLU A 108 -0.91 -9.17 7.40
CA GLU A 108 -0.45 -10.52 7.08
C GLU A 108 1.02 -10.51 6.60
N LYS A 109 1.40 -9.56 5.75
CA LYS A 109 2.71 -9.56 5.06
C LYS A 109 3.83 -8.80 5.77
N LEU A 110 3.52 -7.79 6.58
CA LEU A 110 4.55 -6.98 7.25
C LEU A 110 5.45 -7.78 8.21
N PRO A 111 4.94 -8.76 9.00
CA PRO A 111 5.80 -9.58 9.86
C PRO A 111 6.86 -10.38 9.10
N ASP A 112 6.52 -10.90 7.92
CA ASP A 112 7.44 -11.66 7.07
C ASP A 112 8.45 -10.74 6.38
N ALA A 113 8.03 -9.55 5.98
CA ALA A 113 8.91 -8.56 5.38
C ALA A 113 9.91 -7.98 6.41
N PHE A 114 9.45 -7.71 7.63
CA PHE A 114 10.23 -7.09 8.71
C PHE A 114 10.29 -8.01 9.94
N PRO A 115 11.01 -9.15 9.86
CA PRO A 115 11.06 -10.11 10.95
C PRO A 115 11.72 -9.50 12.18
N GLY A 116 11.07 -9.66 13.33
CA GLY A 116 11.54 -9.12 14.62
C GLY A 116 11.32 -7.62 14.81
N VAL A 117 10.70 -6.93 13.85
CA VAL A 117 10.29 -5.53 13.97
C VAL A 117 8.81 -5.47 14.30
N ASN A 118 8.46 -4.79 15.38
CA ASN A 118 7.07 -4.68 15.83
C ASN A 118 6.34 -3.59 15.04
N LEU A 119 5.84 -3.94 13.85
CA LEU A 119 4.99 -3.10 13.02
C LEU A 119 3.51 -3.45 13.19
N HIS A 120 2.67 -2.42 13.26
CA HIS A 120 1.23 -2.52 13.39
C HIS A 120 0.53 -1.72 12.30
N VAL A 121 -0.70 -2.12 11.93
CA VAL A 121 -1.49 -1.42 10.90
C VAL A 121 -2.86 -1.10 11.47
N ASP A 122 -3.11 0.12 11.92
CA ASP A 122 -4.37 0.44 12.59
C ASP A 122 -5.01 1.70 12.04
N LEU A 123 -6.31 1.84 12.32
CA LEU A 123 -7.05 3.03 11.95
C LEU A 123 -6.59 4.19 12.85
N ASP A 124 -6.23 5.30 12.22
CA ASP A 124 -5.84 6.56 12.85
C ASP A 124 -6.71 7.68 12.28
N GLY A 125 -7.80 7.99 13.00
CA GLY A 125 -8.87 8.85 12.47
C GLY A 125 -9.63 8.17 11.32
N HIS A 126 -9.41 8.65 10.10
CA HIS A 126 -10.09 8.16 8.89
C HIS A 126 -9.18 7.40 7.93
N VAL A 127 -7.90 7.24 8.26
CA VAL A 127 -6.90 6.57 7.42
C VAL A 127 -6.29 5.39 8.15
N TYR A 128 -5.80 4.40 7.42
CA TYR A 128 -4.96 3.36 8.01
C TYR A 128 -3.52 3.86 8.11
N LYS A 129 -2.84 3.50 9.20
CA LYS A 129 -1.46 3.86 9.47
C LYS A 129 -0.65 2.63 9.86
N ILE A 130 0.53 2.51 9.27
CA ILE A 130 1.59 1.62 9.74
C ILE A 130 2.40 2.36 10.81
N HIS A 131 2.50 1.80 12.02
CA HIS A 131 3.18 2.40 13.17
C HIS A 131 3.87 1.34 14.03
N GLY A 132 4.60 1.76 15.07
CA GLY A 132 5.37 0.88 15.97
C GLY A 132 6.86 1.14 15.88
N ASP A 133 7.66 0.08 15.71
CA ASP A 133 9.11 0.21 15.56
C ASP A 133 9.49 0.60 14.13
N LEU A 134 9.80 1.89 13.96
CA LEU A 134 10.26 2.48 12.69
C LEU A 134 11.78 2.64 12.64
N SER A 135 12.50 1.99 13.56
CA SER A 135 13.96 2.04 13.57
C SER A 135 14.51 1.25 12.37
N LEU A 136 15.58 1.76 11.76
CA LEU A 136 16.17 1.15 10.57
C LEU A 136 16.99 -0.12 10.89
N GLY A 137 17.15 -0.49 12.18
CA GLY A 137 17.85 -1.67 12.63
C GLY A 137 19.22 -1.93 11.95
N SER A 138 19.49 -3.20 11.66
CA SER A 138 20.67 -3.70 10.95
C SER A 138 20.42 -4.03 9.47
N LEU A 139 19.27 -3.63 8.92
CA LEU A 139 18.91 -3.80 7.50
C LEU A 139 20.01 -3.35 6.55
#